data_AF-A0A533VP18-F1
#
_entry.id   AF-A0A533VP18-F1
#
_cell.length_a   1.000
_cell.length_b   1.000
_cell.length_c   1.000
_cell.angle_alpha   90.00
_cell.angle_beta   90.00
_cell.angle_gamma   90.00
#
_symmetry.space_group_name_H-M   'P 1'
#
loop_
_entity.id
_entity.type
_entity.pdbx_description
1 polymer ?
#
loop_
_entity_poly.entity_id
_entity_poly.type
_entity_poly.pdbx_seq_one_letter_code
_entity_poly.pdbx_strand_id
1 'polypeptide(L)' 'RRVASMLNVDFLGEIPLETRIREQSDLGAPVVAAFPNSPEANIFKDFAFRVAGMISIVAYAKASK' A
#
# COMPACT_ATOMS: atom_id res chain seq x y z
N ARG A 1 10.97 8.64 -2.77
CA ARG A 1 11.04 9.73 -1.76
C ARG A 1 11.28 11.11 -2.39
N ARG A 2 12.38 11.37 -3.11
CA ARG A 2 12.68 12.69 -3.72
C ARG A 2 11.54 13.27 -4.56
N VAL A 3 10.98 12.48 -5.48
CA VAL A 3 9.87 12.92 -6.34
C VAL A 3 8.62 13.26 -5.53
N ALA A 4 8.29 12.48 -4.50
CA ALA A 4 7.16 12.76 -3.61
C ALA A 4 7.34 14.11 -2.90
N SER A 5 8.55 14.40 -2.41
CA SER A 5 8.90 15.71 -1.84
C SER A 5 8.80 16.84 -2.86
N MET A 6 9.29 16.65 -4.08
CA MET A 6 9.19 17.66 -5.16
C MET A 6 7.74 17.97 -5.55
N LEU A 7 6.88 16.96 -5.53
CA LEU A 7 5.45 17.09 -5.86
C LEU A 7 4.61 17.49 -4.65
N ASN A 8 5.21 17.65 -3.46
CA ASN A 8 4.52 17.90 -2.21
C ASN A 8 3.37 16.90 -1.94
N VAL A 9 3.64 15.62 -2.18
CA VAL A 9 2.72 14.51 -1.90
C VAL A 9 3.31 13.56 -0.88
N ASP A 10 2.44 12.86 -0.16
CA ASP A 10 2.87 11.89 0.84
C ASP A 10 3.61 10.70 0.19
N PHE A 11 4.70 10.31 0.83
CA PHE A 11 5.39 9.08 0.47
C PHE A 11 4.77 7.91 1.25
N LEU A 12 4.02 7.06 0.53
CA LEU A 12 3.23 6.01 1.14
C LEU A 12 4.06 4.77 1.53
N GLY A 13 5.13 4.45 0.82
CA GLY A 13 6.02 3.32 1.14
C GLY A 13 6.83 2.83 -0.05
N GLU A 14 7.50 1.70 0.13
CA GLU A 14 8.32 1.01 -0.87
C GLU A 14 7.87 -0.44 -0.95
N ILE A 15 7.72 -0.97 -2.16
CA ILE A 15 7.45 -2.39 -2.40
C ILE A 15 8.74 -2.99 -2.98
N PRO A 16 9.31 -4.05 -2.39
CA PRO A 16 10.53 -4.65 -2.87
C PRO A 16 10.30 -5.36 -4.22
N LEU A 17 11.36 -5.47 -5.03
CA LEU A 17 11.32 -6.18 -6.31
C LEU A 17 11.59 -7.68 -6.08
N GLU A 18 10.64 -8.35 -5.44
CA GLU A 18 10.74 -9.79 -5.17
C GLU A 18 10.09 -10.63 -6.28
N THR A 19 10.78 -11.69 -6.72
CA THR A 19 10.28 -12.57 -7.79
C THR A 19 8.92 -13.18 -7.46
N ARG A 20 8.71 -13.54 -6.18
CA ARG A 20 7.44 -14.09 -5.68
C ARG A 20 6.27 -13.15 -5.91
N ILE A 21 6.46 -11.83 -5.78
CA ILE A 21 5.39 -10.85 -6.01
C ILE A 21 4.93 -10.94 -7.47
N ARG A 22 5.89 -10.99 -8.41
CA ARG A 22 5.60 -11.08 -9.84
C ARG A 22 4.93 -12.41 -10.19
N GLU A 23 5.53 -13.54 -9.80
CA GLU A 23 5.03 -14.88 -10.13
C GLU A 23 3.61 -15.11 -9.61
N GLN A 24 3.33 -14.73 -8.36
CA GLN A 24 2.01 -14.90 -7.77
C GLN A 24 0.96 -13.97 -8.41
N SER A 25 1.37 -12.77 -8.82
CA SER A 25 0.50 -11.87 -9.58
C SER A 25 0.20 -12.42 -10.98
N ASP A 26 1.20 -12.94 -11.69
CA ASP A 26 1.05 -13.57 -13.01
C ASP A 26 0.14 -14.81 -12.96
N LEU A 27 0.16 -15.55 -11.85
CA LEU A 27 -0.72 -16.70 -11.59
C LEU A 27 -2.16 -16.32 -11.18
N GLY A 28 -2.45 -15.03 -10.98
CA GLY A 28 -3.76 -14.57 -10.51
C GLY A 28 -4.02 -14.81 -9.02
N ALA A 29 -3.00 -15.17 -8.25
CA ALA A 29 -3.07 -15.44 -6.81
C ALA A 29 -2.07 -14.54 -6.06
N PRO A 30 -2.32 -13.21 -5.95
CA PRO A 30 -1.34 -12.26 -5.45
C PRO A 30 -0.87 -12.60 -4.03
N VAL A 31 0.34 -12.15 -3.66
CA VAL A 31 1.01 -12.50 -2.39
C VAL A 31 0.16 -12.22 -1.15
N VAL A 32 -0.67 -11.18 -1.16
CA VAL A 32 -1.60 -10.85 -0.06
C VAL A 32 -2.66 -11.93 0.20
N ALA A 33 -2.99 -12.74 -0.81
CA ALA A 33 -3.95 -13.83 -0.74
C ALA A 33 -3.25 -15.19 -0.59
N ALA A 34 -2.22 -15.46 -1.40
CA ALA A 34 -1.50 -16.73 -1.39
C ALA A 34 -0.59 -16.92 -0.16
N PHE A 35 0.03 -15.83 0.31
CA PHE A 35 0.99 -15.83 1.43
C PHE A 35 0.66 -14.71 2.43
N PRO A 36 -0.51 -14.74 3.09
CA PRO A 36 -1.05 -13.60 3.82
C PRO A 36 -0.19 -13.11 4.99
N ASN A 37 0.72 -13.94 5.51
CA ASN A 37 1.60 -13.60 6.63
C ASN A 37 3.06 -13.35 6.21
N SER A 38 3.34 -13.32 4.90
CA SER A 38 4.70 -13.07 4.41
C SER A 38 5.11 -11.61 4.57
N PRO A 39 6.41 -11.30 4.62
CA PRO A 39 6.90 -9.92 4.67
C PRO A 39 6.33 -9.06 3.53
N GLU A 40 6.26 -9.60 2.32
CA GLU A 40 5.75 -8.89 1.15
C GLU A 40 4.25 -8.58 1.29
N ALA A 41 3.45 -9.53 1.76
CA ALA A 41 2.02 -9.33 2.01
C ALA A 41 1.77 -8.26 3.07
N ASN A 42 2.58 -8.24 4.14
CA ASN A 42 2.46 -7.24 5.20
C ASN A 42 2.79 -5.84 4.69
N ILE A 43 3.80 -5.67 3.82
CA ILE A 43 4.13 -4.37 3.20
C ILE A 43 2.93 -3.82 2.42
N PHE A 44 2.25 -4.65 1.63
CA PHE A 44 1.03 -4.22 0.93
C PHE A 44 -0.12 -3.87 1.88
N LYS A 45 -0.30 -4.63 2.97
CA LYS A 45 -1.33 -4.36 3.99
C LYS A 45 -1.07 -3.04 4.71
N ASP A 46 0.17 -2.79 5.11
CA ASP A 46 0.57 -1.55 5.79
C ASP A 46 0.28 -0.32 4.91
N PHE A 47 0.56 -0.43 3.61
CA PHE A 47 0.21 0.60 2.63
C PHE A 47 -1.30 0.83 2.57
N ALA A 48 -2.09 -0.24 2.46
CA ALA A 48 -3.55 -0.15 2.41
C ALA A 48 -4.13 0.49 3.67
N PHE A 49 -3.63 0.14 4.86
CA PHE A 49 -4.07 0.75 6.12
C PHE A 49 -3.74 2.24 6.19
N ARG A 50 -2.57 2.64 5.71
CA ARG A 50 -2.18 4.05 5.69
C ARG A 50 -3.09 4.88 4.79
N VAL A 51 -3.39 4.37 3.59
CA VAL A 51 -4.33 5.00 2.66
C VAL A 51 -5.74 5.06 3.27
N ALA A 52 -6.21 3.97 3.89
CA ALA A 52 -7.51 3.95 4.57
C ALA A 52 -7.60 5.00 5.68
N GLY A 53 -6.55 5.16 6.49
CA GLY A 53 -6.46 6.20 7.51
C GLY A 53 -6.56 7.61 6.94
N MET A 54 -5.84 7.91 5.84
CA MET A 54 -5.92 9.20 5.14
C MET A 54 -7.34 9.48 4.62
N ILE A 55 -7.96 8.48 3.99
CA ILE A 55 -9.35 8.59 3.50
C ILE A 55 -10.31 8.85 4.67
N SER A 56 -10.15 8.16 5.79
CA SER A 56 -10.98 8.35 6.99
C SER A 56 -10.92 9.78 7.51
N ILE A 57 -9.72 10.37 7.58
CA ILE A 57 -9.51 11.76 8.02
C ILE A 57 -10.23 12.73 7.07
N VAL A 58 -10.04 12.55 5.76
CA VAL A 58 -10.68 13.38 4.73
C VAL A 58 -12.21 13.25 4.80
N ALA A 59 -12.72 12.03 4.95
CA ALA A 59 -14.15 11.77 5.07
C ALA A 59 -14.76 12.43 6.32
N TYR A 60 -14.08 12.30 7.47
CA TYR A 60 -14.50 12.95 8.71
C TYR A 60 -14.53 14.47 8.58
N ALA A 61 -13.45 15.08 8.08
CA ALA A 61 -13.36 16.53 7.90
C ALA A 61 -14.43 17.07 6.92
N LYS A 62 -14.86 16.27 5.94
CA LYS A 62 -15.95 16.62 5.03
C LYS A 62 -17.32 16.52 5.71
N ALA A 63 -17.53 15.55 6.60
CA ALA A 63 -18.81 15.34 7.30
C ALA A 63 -19.02 16.30 8.48
N SER A 64 -17.94 16.80 9.09
CA SER A 64 -18.00 17.78 10.19
C SER A 64 -18.09 19.24 9.72
N LYS A 65 -18.08 19.47 8.40
CA LYS A 65 -18.41 20.76 7.79
C LYS A 65 -19.87 20.76 7.36
#